data_AF-A0A841KX02-F1
#
_entry.id   AF-A0A841KX02-F1
#
_cell.length_a   1.000
_cell.length_b   1.000
_cell.length_c   1.000
_cell.angle_alpha   90.00
_cell.angle_beta   90.00
_cell.angle_gamma   90.00
#
_symmetry.space_group_name_H-M   'P 1'
#
loop_
_entity.id
_entity.type
_entity.pdbx_description
1 polymer ?
#
loop_
_entity_poly.entity_id
_entity_poly.type
_entity_poly.pdbx_seq_one_letter_code
_entity_poly.pdbx_strand_id
1 'polypeptide(L)'
;MYLGTVSYLLLLLIKVLFVVFVIGLVAGIVVWIRNNLFTEEDVKTIKSAFTTTKVVENKELCATCTKELNSEWKVCPHCGTEKEIKNV
;
A
#
# COMPACT_ATOMS: atom_id res chain seq x y z
N MET A 1 -15.31 22.33 48.57
CA MET A 1 -14.98 21.09 47.84
C MET A 1 -15.38 21.11 46.37
N TYR A 2 -16.41 21.87 45.95
CA TYR A 2 -16.85 21.94 44.54
C TYR A 2 -15.88 22.62 43.56
N LEU A 3 -15.08 23.60 44.01
CA LEU A 3 -14.21 24.38 43.12
C LEU A 3 -13.15 23.53 42.37
N GLY A 4 -12.59 22.52 43.03
CA GLY A 4 -11.60 21.63 42.41
C GLY A 4 -12.22 20.66 41.41
N THR A 5 -13.38 20.08 41.74
CA THR A 5 -14.10 19.17 40.85
C THR A 5 -14.57 19.87 39.59
N VAL A 6 -15.06 21.12 39.70
CA VAL A 6 -15.47 21.94 38.56
C VAL A 6 -14.29 22.26 37.64
N SER A 7 -13.13 22.61 38.20
CA SER A 7 -11.91 22.88 37.43
C SER A 7 -11.45 21.64 36.66
N TYR A 8 -11.44 20.47 37.30
CA TYR A 8 -11.08 19.20 36.63
C TYR A 8 -12.08 18.83 35.52
N LEU A 9 -13.38 18.98 35.78
CA LEU A 9 -14.43 18.68 34.79
C LEU A 9 -14.30 19.57 33.55
N LEU A 10 -13.99 20.86 33.74
CA LEU A 10 -13.81 21.83 32.67
C LEU A 10 -12.58 21.49 31.80
N LEU A 11 -11.44 21.16 32.44
CA LEU A 11 -10.23 20.75 31.73
C LEU A 11 -10.44 19.46 30.94
N LEU A 12 -11.19 18.51 31.49
CA LEU A 12 -11.56 17.26 30.81
C LEU A 12 -12.41 17.55 29.57
N LEU A 13 -13.46 18.37 29.69
CA LEU A 13 -14.32 18.76 28.58
C LEU A 13 -13.56 19.47 27.46
N ILE A 14 -12.67 20.41 27.79
CA ILE A 14 -11.81 21.10 26.81
C ILE A 14 -10.93 20.10 26.07
N LYS A 15 -10.32 19.16 26.79
CA LYS A 15 -9.45 18.15 26.19
C LYS A 15 -10.22 17.22 25.25
N VAL A 16 -11.42 16.80 25.64
CA VAL A 16 -12.30 15.98 24.81
C VAL A 16 -12.74 16.74 23.55
N LEU A 17 -13.15 18.01 23.68
CA LEU A 17 -13.49 18.86 22.54
C LEU A 17 -12.32 19.02 21.57
N PHE A 18 -11.10 19.24 22.09
CA PHE A 18 -9.91 19.35 21.26
C PHE A 18 -9.62 18.05 20.51
N VAL A 19 -9.73 16.89 21.18
CA VAL A 19 -9.53 15.58 20.54
C VAL A 19 -10.57 15.35 19.44
N VAL A 20 -11.85 15.63 19.69
CA VAL A 20 -12.92 15.49 18.69
C VAL A 20 -12.67 16.42 17.50
N PHE A 21 -12.27 17.67 17.75
CA PHE A 21 -11.94 18.64 16.71
C PHE A 21 -10.77 18.17 15.84
N VAL A 22 -9.68 17.70 16.45
CA VAL A 22 -8.52 17.17 15.72
C VAL A 22 -8.90 15.96 14.87
N ILE A 23 -9.67 15.01 15.42
CA ILE A 23 -10.14 13.85 14.65
C ILE A 23 -11.01 14.29 13.47
N GLY A 24 -11.92 15.25 13.69
CA GLY A 24 -12.76 15.81 12.64
C GLY A 24 -11.96 16.49 11.54
N LEU A 25 -10.93 17.26 11.89
CA LEU A 25 -10.02 17.88 10.92
C LEU A 25 -9.26 16.83 10.13
N VAL A 26 -8.68 15.82 10.78
CA VAL A 26 -7.92 14.76 10.08
C VAL A 26 -8.84 14.01 9.11
N ALA A 27 -10.02 13.59 9.55
CA ALA A 27 -11.00 12.91 8.69
C ALA A 27 -11.45 13.81 7.53
N GLY A 28 -11.75 15.08 7.81
CA GLY A 28 -12.15 16.06 6.81
C GLY A 28 -11.06 16.30 5.77
N ILE A 29 -9.80 16.45 6.20
CA ILE A 29 -8.64 16.61 5.32
C ILE A 29 -8.46 15.36 4.45
N VAL A 30 -8.56 14.15 5.01
CA VAL A 30 -8.44 12.90 4.24
C VAL A 30 -9.52 12.80 3.16
N VAL A 31 -10.77 13.14 3.47
CA VAL A 31 -11.88 13.15 2.51
C VAL A 31 -11.67 14.23 1.45
N TRP A 32 -11.26 15.43 1.85
CA TRP A 32 -11.02 16.55 0.95
C TRP A 32 -9.89 16.25 -0.03
N ILE A 33 -8.76 15.68 0.43
CA ILE A 33 -7.66 15.26 -0.45
C ILE A 33 -8.14 14.23 -1.46
N ARG A 34 -8.89 13.21 -1.03
CA ARG A 34 -9.44 12.20 -1.95
C ARG A 34 -10.35 12.81 -3.01
N ASN A 35 -11.17 13.78 -2.63
CA ASN A 35 -12.13 14.42 -3.53
C ASN A 35 -11.51 15.49 -4.44
N ASN A 36 -10.46 16.19 -3.97
CA ASN A 36 -9.90 17.36 -4.64
C ASN A 36 -8.56 17.09 -5.34
N LEU A 37 -7.83 16.02 -4.98
CA LEU A 37 -6.49 15.74 -5.53
C LEU A 37 -6.47 14.54 -6.49
N PHE A 38 -7.39 13.58 -6.37
CA PHE A 38 -7.48 12.47 -7.31
C PHE A 38 -8.40 12.81 -8.47
N THR A 39 -7.88 13.55 -9.45
CA THR A 39 -8.44 13.52 -10.80
C THR A 39 -8.30 12.09 -11.32
N GLU A 40 -9.33 11.55 -11.98
CA GLU A 40 -9.36 10.15 -12.45
C GLU A 40 -8.19 9.78 -13.39
N GLU A 41 -7.50 10.77 -13.96
CA GLU A 41 -6.31 10.63 -14.80
C GLU A 41 -5.07 10.16 -14.04
N ASP A 42 -4.85 10.63 -12.81
CA ASP A 42 -3.65 10.28 -12.03
C ASP A 42 -3.77 8.90 -11.39
N VAL A 43 -4.97 8.49 -10.95
CA VAL A 43 -5.21 7.13 -10.44
C VAL A 43 -4.90 6.09 -11.50
N LYS A 44 -5.29 6.34 -12.76
CA LYS A 44 -5.03 5.40 -13.86
C LYS A 44 -3.54 5.26 -14.14
N THR A 45 -2.80 6.36 -14.11
CA THR A 45 -1.35 6.39 -14.39
C THR A 45 -0.53 5.77 -13.26
N ILE A 46 -0.92 6.02 -12.00
CA ILE A 46 -0.27 5.43 -10.83
C ILE A 46 -0.62 3.93 -10.75
N LYS A 47 -1.89 3.56 -10.90
CA LYS A 47 -2.34 2.16 -10.86
C LYS A 47 -1.77 1.33 -12.01
N SER A 48 -1.57 1.91 -13.19
CA SER A 48 -0.92 1.23 -14.31
C SER A 48 0.57 1.02 -14.04
N ALA A 49 1.29 2.02 -13.53
CA ALA A 49 2.71 1.89 -13.18
C ALA A 49 2.96 0.80 -12.13
N PHE A 50 2.09 0.66 -11.12
CA PHE A 50 2.21 -0.40 -10.12
C PHE A 50 1.69 -1.77 -10.59
N THR A 51 0.73 -1.83 -11.52
CA THR A 51 0.20 -3.10 -12.05
C THR A 51 1.15 -3.74 -13.06
N THR A 52 2.02 -2.97 -13.73
CA THR A 52 3.09 -3.50 -14.58
C THR A 52 4.15 -4.29 -13.81
N THR A 53 4.19 -4.22 -12.47
CA THR A 53 5.07 -5.05 -11.62
C THR A 53 4.35 -6.29 -11.05
N LYS A 54 3.10 -6.57 -11.43
CA LYS A 54 2.67 -7.97 -11.41
C LYS A 54 3.28 -8.63 -12.63
N VAL A 55 4.53 -9.05 -12.47
CA VAL A 55 5.18 -10.07 -13.28
C VAL A 55 4.12 -11.12 -13.59
N VAL A 56 3.66 -11.15 -14.84
CA VAL A 56 2.85 -12.25 -15.35
C VAL A 56 3.78 -13.44 -15.23
N GLU A 57 3.59 -14.19 -14.15
CA GLU A 57 4.36 -15.36 -13.79
C GLU A 57 4.03 -16.44 -14.82
N ASN A 58 4.66 -16.36 -15.98
CA ASN A 58 4.72 -17.47 -16.91
C ASN A 58 5.65 -18.50 -16.24
N LYS A 59 5.05 -19.34 -15.39
CA LYS A 59 5.72 -20.41 -14.66
C LYS A 59 6.12 -21.47 -15.67
N GLU A 60 7.35 -21.42 -16.15
CA GLU A 60 7.94 -22.50 -16.92
C GLU A 60 8.64 -23.47 -15.95
N LEU A 61 8.85 -24.72 -16.35
CA LEU A 61 9.63 -25.66 -15.55
C LEU A 61 11.09 -25.59 -15.99
N CYS A 62 12.01 -25.51 -15.03
CA CYS A 62 13.44 -25.59 -15.34
C CYS A 62 13.78 -26.97 -15.95
N ALA A 63 14.44 -26.99 -17.11
CA ALA A 63 14.83 -28.24 -17.79
C ALA A 63 15.83 -29.12 -17.00
N THR A 64 16.53 -28.54 -16.01
CA THR A 64 17.57 -29.23 -15.24
C THR A 64 17.07 -29.77 -13.90
N CYS A 65 16.28 -28.99 -13.17
CA CYS A 65 15.80 -29.37 -11.83
C CYS A 65 14.29 -29.60 -11.74
N THR A 66 13.55 -29.37 -12.83
CA THR A 66 12.08 -29.55 -12.93
C THR A 66 11.29 -28.75 -11.89
N LYS A 67 11.90 -27.71 -11.31
CA LYS A 67 11.23 -26.78 -10.40
C LYS A 67 10.60 -25.64 -11.17
N GLU A 68 9.57 -25.03 -10.58
CA GLU A 68 8.93 -23.83 -11.10
C GLU A 68 9.97 -22.72 -11.26
N LEU A 69 10.06 -22.19 -12.47
CA LEU A 69 10.97 -21.14 -12.86
C LEU A 69 10.17 -20.06 -13.58
N ASN A 70 10.30 -18.83 -13.13
CA ASN A 70 9.68 -17.72 -13.83
C ASN A 70 10.38 -17.52 -15.19
N SER A 71 9.61 -17.40 -16.27
CA SER A 71 10.14 -17.23 -17.63
C SER A 71 11.04 -15.99 -17.77
N GLU A 72 10.89 -14.98 -16.91
CA GLU A 72 11.72 -13.76 -16.89
C GLU A 72 13.09 -13.93 -16.20
N TRP A 73 13.34 -15.07 -15.55
CA TRP A 73 14.57 -15.30 -14.81
C TRP A 73 15.67 -15.90 -15.71
N LYS A 74 16.83 -15.23 -15.76
CA LYS A 74 18.00 -15.68 -16.54
C LYS A 74 18.68 -16.91 -15.92
N VAL A 75 18.58 -17.07 -14.61
CA VAL A 75 19.23 -18.13 -13.83
C VAL A 75 18.20 -18.74 -12.89
N CYS A 76 18.18 -20.08 -12.79
CA CYS A 76 17.33 -20.77 -11.85
C CYS A 76 17.89 -20.63 -10.41
N PRO A 77 17.13 -20.11 -9.42
CA PRO A 77 17.63 -19.95 -8.06
C PRO A 77 17.72 -21.26 -7.29
N HIS A 78 17.16 -22.34 -7.82
CA HIS A 78 17.21 -23.65 -7.16
C HIS A 78 18.44 -24.47 -7.54
N CYS A 79 18.94 -24.32 -8.77
CA CYS A 79 20.06 -25.12 -9.27
C CYS A 79 21.23 -24.28 -9.82
N GLY A 80 21.06 -22.96 -9.95
CA GLY A 80 22.08 -22.06 -10.50
C GLY A 80 22.29 -22.19 -12.01
N THR A 81 21.44 -22.96 -12.71
CA THR A 81 21.57 -23.18 -14.15
C THR A 81 20.94 -22.04 -14.93
N GLU A 82 21.62 -21.55 -15.96
CA GLU A 82 21.12 -20.53 -16.89
C GLU A 82 19.99 -21.10 -17.74
N LYS A 83 18.97 -20.28 -18.02
CA LYS A 83 17.83 -20.67 -18.85
C LYS A 83 18.29 -20.75 -20.32
N GLU A 84 18.51 -21.96 -20.83
CA GLU A 84 18.72 -22.16 -22.27
C GLU A 84 17.37 -21.99 -23.00
N ILE A 85 17.14 -20.81 -23.58
CA ILE A 85 15.95 -20.51 -24.36
C ILE A 85 16.06 -21.30 -25.68
N LYS A 86 15.48 -22.50 -25.73
CA LYS A 86 15.25 -23.21 -26.98
C LYS A 86 14.09 -22.53 -27.70
N ASN A 87 14.40 -21.55 -28.55
CA ASN A 87 13.45 -21.08 -29.57
C ASN A 87 13.26 -22.23 -30.58
N VAL A 88 12.13 -22.91 -30.48
CA VAL A 88 11.62 -23.83 -31.51
C VAL A 88 10.42 -23.17 -32.17
#